data_AF-A0A5E7YDH6-F1
#
_entry.id   AF-A0A5E7YDH6-F1
#
_cell.length_a   1.000
_cell.length_b   1.000
_cell.length_c   1.000
_cell.angle_alpha   90.00
_cell.angle_beta   90.00
_cell.angle_gamma   90.00
#
_symmetry.space_group_name_H-M   'P 1'
#
loop_
_entity.id
_entity.type
_entity.pdbx_description
1 polymer ?
#
loop_
_entity_poly.entity_id
_entity_poly.type
_entity_poly.pdbx_seq_one_letter_code
_entity_poly.pdbx_strand_id
1 'polypeptide(L)'
;METELATWHFIVAGIVFVMLGALAHVVRAVFNVFPDKLSDTPAVNVLVSSDYSWGDYLIGTEFDDGGYYRLDSLKNLRLSISYWLIAGFGMMLISTEAAQMVAYGIETGLSAFVELFWYRIENLRA
;
A
#
# COMPACT_ATOMS: atom_id res chain seq x y z
N MET A 1 18.28 -12.98 -15.72
CA MET A 1 19.26 -12.47 -14.76
C MET A 1 18.82 -13.00 -13.42
N GLU A 2 19.63 -13.82 -12.75
CA GLU A 2 19.31 -14.24 -11.38
C GLU A 2 19.56 -13.04 -10.47
N THR A 3 18.50 -12.37 -10.01
CA THR A 3 18.62 -11.32 -9.00
C THR A 3 18.98 -11.96 -7.66
N GLU A 4 20.15 -11.62 -7.14
CA GLU A 4 20.59 -12.11 -5.83
C GLU A 4 19.81 -11.38 -4.73
N LEU A 5 19.04 -12.12 -3.94
CA LEU A 5 18.26 -11.54 -2.85
C LEU A 5 19.20 -11.09 -1.72
N ALA A 6 19.30 -9.78 -1.54
CA ALA A 6 20.09 -9.15 -0.48
C ALA A 6 19.23 -8.32 0.49
N THR A 7 19.73 -8.11 1.72
CA THR A 7 19.03 -7.39 2.81
C THR A 7 18.55 -5.99 2.41
N TRP A 8 19.30 -5.28 1.55
CA TRP A 8 18.92 -3.94 1.12
C TRP A 8 17.61 -3.92 0.31
N HIS A 9 17.27 -5.03 -0.40
CA HIS A 9 16.00 -5.15 -1.10
C HIS A 9 14.81 -5.08 -0.13
N PHE A 10 14.93 -5.63 1.08
CA PHE A 10 13.88 -5.52 2.10
C PHE A 10 13.73 -4.08 2.61
N ILE A 11 14.83 -3.33 2.72
CA ILE A 11 14.76 -1.91 3.11
C ILE A 11 14.02 -1.10 2.04
N VAL A 12 14.40 -1.27 0.77
CA VAL A 12 13.77 -0.56 -0.34
C VAL A 12 12.31 -1.00 -0.52
N ALA A 13 12.02 -2.31 -0.42
CA ALA A 13 10.66 -2.83 -0.43
C ALA A 13 9.82 -2.23 0.69
N GLY A 14 10.38 -2.06 1.89
CA GLY A 14 9.70 -1.38 3.00
C GLY A 14 9.26 0.04 2.64
N ILE A 15 10.12 0.82 1.99
CA ILE A 15 9.78 2.17 1.51
C ILE A 15 8.65 2.08 0.48
N VAL A 16 8.73 1.15 -0.47
CA VAL A 16 7.67 0.92 -1.48
C VAL A 16 6.35 0.55 -0.82
N PHE A 17 6.34 -0.35 0.18
CA PHE A 17 5.11 -0.74 0.89
C PHE A 17 4.53 0.41 1.70
N VAL A 18 5.34 1.29 2.29
CA VAL A 18 4.85 2.53 2.92
C VAL A 18 4.15 3.41 1.89
N MET A 19 4.75 3.61 0.71
CA MET A 19 4.15 4.40 -0.36
C MET A 19 2.83 3.77 -0.86
N LEU A 20 2.80 2.45 -1.04
CA LEU A 20 1.59 1.72 -1.45
C LEU A 20 0.49 1.77 -0.38
N GLY A 21 0.85 1.70 0.90
CA GLY A 21 -0.10 1.85 2.01
C GLY A 21 -0.67 3.27 2.11
N ALA A 22 0.16 4.29 1.93
CA ALA A 22 -0.30 5.67 1.83
C ALA A 22 -1.21 5.86 0.61
N LEU A 23 -0.85 5.31 -0.54
CA LEU A 23 -1.68 5.35 -1.75
C LEU A 23 -3.03 4.64 -1.53
N ALA A 24 -3.03 3.45 -0.93
CA ALA A 24 -4.25 2.70 -0.63
C ALA A 24 -5.17 3.46 0.34
N HIS A 25 -4.60 4.15 1.33
CA HIS A 25 -5.34 5.02 2.24
C HIS A 25 -6.05 6.15 1.47
N VAL A 26 -5.32 6.84 0.58
CA VAL A 26 -5.92 7.90 -0.26
C VAL A 26 -6.97 7.31 -1.20
N VAL A 27 -6.69 6.18 -1.85
CA VAL A 27 -7.60 5.57 -2.82
C VAL A 27 -8.92 5.20 -2.17
N ARG A 28 -8.90 4.52 -1.02
CA ARG A 28 -10.12 4.17 -0.28
C ARG A 28 -10.89 5.41 0.14
N ALA A 29 -10.21 6.45 0.63
CA ALA A 29 -10.87 7.66 1.10
C ALA A 29 -11.48 8.52 -0.02
N VAL A 30 -10.84 8.56 -1.20
CA VAL A 30 -11.22 9.48 -2.30
C VAL A 30 -12.14 8.82 -3.31
N PHE A 31 -11.95 7.53 -3.60
CA PHE A 31 -12.69 6.85 -4.67
C PHE A 31 -13.88 6.01 -4.19
N ASN A 32 -14.11 5.87 -2.88
CA ASN A 32 -15.35 5.28 -2.37
C ASN A 32 -16.52 6.26 -2.56
N VAL A 33 -17.38 5.95 -3.53
CA VAL A 33 -18.59 6.74 -3.82
C VAL A 33 -19.69 6.47 -2.79
N PHE A 34 -19.72 5.25 -2.23
CA PHE A 34 -20.68 4.84 -1.20
C PHE A 34 -20.01 4.79 0.18
N PRO A 35 -20.74 5.09 1.27
CA PRO A 35 -20.17 5.04 2.60
C PRO A 35 -19.85 3.60 3.01
N ASP A 36 -18.65 3.40 3.54
CA ASP A 36 -18.20 2.12 4.08
C ASP A 36 -19.12 1.67 5.24
N LYS A 37 -19.43 2.58 6.18
CA LYS A 37 -20.21 2.31 7.40
C LYS A 37 -21.64 2.85 7.26
N LEU A 38 -22.64 1.97 7.17
CA LEU A 38 -24.06 2.35 6.98
C LEU A 38 -24.87 2.43 8.27
N SER A 39 -24.38 1.81 9.35
CA SER A 39 -25.09 1.66 10.62
C SER A 39 -24.10 1.69 11.79
N ASP A 40 -24.56 2.04 12.98
CA ASP A 40 -23.79 1.86 14.21
C ASP A 40 -23.69 0.40 14.67
N THR A 41 -24.46 -0.51 14.05
CA THR A 41 -24.35 -1.94 14.32
C THR A 41 -23.30 -2.56 13.38
N PRO A 42 -22.13 -3.01 13.89
CA PRO A 42 -21.05 -3.53 13.04
C PRO A 42 -21.48 -4.72 12.19
N ALA A 43 -22.30 -5.62 12.75
CA ALA A 43 -22.79 -6.80 12.05
C ALA A 43 -23.64 -6.46 10.82
N VAL A 44 -24.39 -5.35 10.86
CA VAL A 44 -25.16 -4.88 9.69
C VAL A 44 -24.20 -4.44 8.61
N ASN A 45 -23.22 -3.59 8.94
CA ASN A 45 -22.23 -3.11 7.97
C ASN A 45 -21.49 -4.25 7.28
N VAL A 46 -21.01 -5.24 8.05
CA VAL A 46 -20.30 -6.41 7.48
C VAL A 46 -21.19 -7.22 6.53
N LEU A 47 -22.50 -7.26 6.76
CA LEU A 47 -23.43 -8.02 5.92
C LEU A 47 -23.78 -7.30 4.61
N VAL A 48 -23.82 -5.96 4.62
CA VAL A 48 -24.39 -5.17 3.52
C VAL A 48 -23.40 -4.27 2.79
N SER A 49 -22.24 -3.97 3.39
CA SER A 49 -21.20 -3.14 2.81
C SER A 49 -20.05 -4.00 2.31
N SER A 50 -19.68 -3.83 1.03
CA SER A 50 -18.50 -4.47 0.45
C SER A 50 -17.19 -3.98 1.05
N ASP A 51 -17.20 -2.76 1.58
CA ASP A 51 -16.00 -2.03 1.97
C ASP A 51 -15.83 -1.93 3.48
N TYR A 52 -16.76 -2.48 4.27
CA TYR A 52 -16.63 -2.62 5.71
C TYR A 52 -16.49 -4.08 6.13
N SER A 53 -15.41 -4.39 6.83
CA SER A 53 -15.11 -5.73 7.31
C SER A 53 -15.08 -5.82 8.84
N TRP A 54 -15.09 -7.05 9.37
CA TRP A 54 -14.78 -7.27 10.79
C TRP A 54 -13.38 -6.76 11.16
N GLY A 55 -12.45 -6.75 10.20
CA GLY A 55 -11.13 -6.17 10.38
C GLY A 55 -11.23 -4.70 10.75
N ASP A 56 -12.00 -3.92 9.98
CA ASP A 56 -12.21 -2.49 10.22
C ASP A 56 -12.78 -2.21 11.61
N TYR A 57 -13.75 -3.03 12.05
CA TYR A 57 -14.30 -2.91 13.40
C TYR A 57 -13.25 -3.19 14.49
N LEU A 58 -12.53 -4.31 14.39
CA LEU A 58 -11.62 -4.78 15.44
C LEU A 58 -10.38 -3.89 15.59
N ILE A 59 -9.87 -3.34 14.49
CA ILE A 59 -8.72 -2.41 14.52
C ILE A 59 -9.17 -0.95 14.75
N GLY A 60 -10.48 -0.71 14.71
CA GLY A 60 -11.11 0.59 14.88
C GLY A 60 -10.78 1.57 13.78
N THR A 61 -10.94 1.17 12.52
CA THR A 61 -10.95 2.09 11.37
C THR A 61 -11.92 3.24 11.64
N GLU A 62 -11.50 4.47 11.37
CA GLU A 62 -12.28 5.68 11.64
C GLU A 62 -13.08 6.10 10.41
N PHE A 63 -14.35 6.41 10.65
CA PHE A 63 -15.29 6.89 9.63
C PHE A 63 -15.82 8.26 10.06
N ASP A 64 -16.24 9.08 9.10
CA ASP A 64 -16.92 10.35 9.39
C ASP A 64 -18.41 10.13 9.72
N ASP A 65 -19.13 11.22 9.99
CA ASP A 65 -20.56 11.18 10.33
C ASP A 65 -21.42 10.65 9.16
N GLY A 66 -20.92 10.73 7.93
CA GLY A 66 -21.55 10.16 6.74
C GLY A 66 -21.24 8.67 6.53
N GLY A 67 -20.37 8.09 7.36
CA GLY A 67 -19.94 6.70 7.24
C GLY A 67 -18.80 6.47 6.25
N TYR A 68 -18.20 7.52 5.70
CA TYR A 68 -17.09 7.43 4.77
C TYR A 68 -15.76 7.27 5.50
N TYR A 69 -14.84 6.53 4.89
CA TYR A 69 -13.49 6.36 5.41
C TYR A 69 -12.75 7.70 5.51
N ARG A 70 -12.21 8.03 6.69
CA ARG A 70 -11.56 9.32 6.93
C ARG A 70 -10.17 9.42 6.33
N LEU A 71 -9.99 10.33 5.36
CA LEU A 71 -8.70 10.69 4.77
C LEU A 71 -7.79 11.44 5.75
N ASP A 72 -8.36 12.25 6.64
CA ASP A 72 -7.61 13.07 7.60
C ASP A 72 -7.13 12.29 8.83
N SER A 73 -7.59 11.04 8.99
CA SER A 73 -7.23 10.20 10.12
C SER A 73 -5.83 9.61 9.99
N LEU A 74 -4.92 10.06 10.85
CA LEU A 74 -3.57 9.48 10.99
C LEU A 74 -3.61 8.02 11.44
N LYS A 75 -4.64 7.62 12.19
CA LYS A 75 -4.83 6.22 12.60
C LYS A 75 -5.10 5.36 11.38
N ASN A 76 -6.03 5.78 10.51
CA ASN A 76 -6.35 5.11 9.26
C ASN A 76 -5.13 5.00 8.33
N LEU A 77 -4.38 6.09 8.19
CA LEU A 77 -3.13 6.09 7.42
C LEU A 77 -2.13 5.07 7.97
N ARG A 78 -1.91 5.08 9.29
CA ARG A 78 -1.01 4.13 9.97
C ARG A 78 -1.47 2.69 9.76
N LEU A 79 -2.76 2.40 9.93
CA LEU A 79 -3.31 1.06 9.73
C LEU A 79 -3.07 0.59 8.29
N SER A 80 -3.37 1.42 7.29
CA SER A 80 -3.13 1.10 5.87
C SER A 80 -1.65 0.79 5.59
N ILE A 81 -0.74 1.65 6.07
CA ILE A 81 0.71 1.41 5.95
C ILE A 81 1.13 0.12 6.65
N SER A 82 0.64 -0.12 7.87
CA SER A 82 0.95 -1.35 8.62
C SER A 82 0.47 -2.60 7.89
N TYR A 83 -0.71 -2.58 7.27
CA TYR A 83 -1.19 -3.70 6.46
C TYR A 83 -0.27 -4.00 5.29
N TRP A 84 0.13 -2.98 4.53
CA TRP A 84 1.02 -3.15 3.40
C TRP A 84 2.42 -3.63 3.80
N LEU A 85 2.96 -3.11 4.91
CA LEU A 85 4.23 -3.58 5.45
C LEU A 85 4.17 -5.04 5.90
N ILE A 86 3.16 -5.41 6.69
CA ILE A 86 3.01 -6.77 7.21
C ILE A 86 2.74 -7.76 6.07
N ALA A 87 1.83 -7.43 5.15
CA ALA A 87 1.52 -8.29 4.02
C ALA A 87 2.72 -8.40 3.06
N GLY A 88 3.33 -7.27 2.69
CA GLY A 88 4.47 -7.25 1.78
C GLY A 88 5.69 -8.01 2.32
N PHE A 89 6.09 -7.72 3.56
CA PHE A 89 7.19 -8.47 4.19
C PHE A 89 6.82 -9.91 4.49
N GLY A 90 5.59 -10.18 4.93
CA GLY A 90 5.11 -11.55 5.13
C GLY A 90 5.24 -12.37 3.85
N MET A 91 4.81 -11.82 2.71
CA MET A 91 4.95 -12.47 1.41
C MET A 91 6.42 -12.74 1.04
N MET A 92 7.30 -11.75 1.20
CA MET A 92 8.73 -11.93 0.91
C MET A 92 9.41 -12.94 1.85
N LEU A 93 8.97 -13.06 3.10
CA LEU A 93 9.55 -14.01 4.06
C LEU A 93 9.05 -15.44 3.85
N ILE A 94 7.84 -15.60 3.31
CA ILE A 94 7.19 -16.91 3.17
C ILE A 94 7.43 -17.50 1.77
N SER A 95 7.57 -16.67 0.72
CA SER A 95 7.82 -17.12 -0.65
C SER A 95 9.11 -16.51 -1.21
N THR A 96 10.05 -17.40 -1.53
CA THR A 96 11.30 -17.05 -2.20
C THR A 96 11.03 -16.41 -3.57
N GLU A 97 10.03 -16.91 -4.30
CA GLU A 97 9.62 -16.38 -5.60
C GLU A 97 9.10 -14.95 -5.47
N ALA A 98 8.26 -14.68 -4.45
CA ALA A 98 7.77 -13.33 -4.17
C ALA A 98 8.92 -12.38 -3.83
N ALA A 99 9.86 -12.81 -2.99
CA ALA A 99 11.04 -12.02 -2.65
C ALA A 99 11.90 -11.70 -3.87
N GLN A 100 12.15 -12.69 -4.73
CA GLN A 100 12.91 -12.52 -5.97
C GLN A 100 12.20 -11.60 -6.95
N MET A 101 10.87 -11.71 -7.11
CA MET A 101 10.10 -10.80 -7.98
C MET A 101 10.18 -9.34 -7.49
N VAL A 102 10.05 -9.13 -6.18
CA VAL A 102 10.18 -7.78 -5.60
C VAL A 102 11.61 -7.25 -5.80
N ALA A 103 12.63 -8.05 -5.54
CA ALA A 103 14.02 -7.67 -5.73
C ALA A 103 14.31 -7.30 -7.20
N TYR A 104 13.87 -8.15 -8.14
CA TYR A 104 13.99 -7.89 -9.58
C TYR A 104 13.28 -6.59 -10.00
N GLY A 105 12.08 -6.33 -9.47
CA GLY A 105 11.35 -5.10 -9.74
C GLY A 105 12.09 -3.86 -9.22
N ILE A 106 12.72 -3.96 -8.05
CA ILE A 106 13.54 -2.89 -7.48
C ILE A 106 14.76 -2.62 -8.36
N GLU A 107 15.54 -3.66 -8.72
CA GLU A 107 16.73 -3.50 -9.56
C GLU A 107 16.39 -2.91 -10.93
N THR A 108 15.36 -3.46 -11.58
CA THR A 108 14.92 -3.01 -12.91
C THR A 108 14.42 -1.58 -12.85
N GLY A 109 13.62 -1.23 -11.83
CA GLY A 109 13.09 0.12 -11.65
C GLY A 109 14.19 1.15 -11.38
N LEU A 110 15.18 0.81 -10.55
CA LEU A 110 16.32 1.67 -10.28
C LEU A 110 17.20 1.86 -11.51
N SER A 111 17.48 0.78 -12.26
CA SER A 111 18.24 0.87 -13.53
C SER A 111 17.53 1.80 -14.51
N ALA A 112 16.24 1.58 -14.74
CA ALA A 112 15.44 2.40 -15.65
C ALA A 112 15.40 3.87 -15.22
N PHE A 113 15.32 4.15 -13.91
CA PHE A 113 15.37 5.52 -13.40
C PHE A 113 16.72 6.19 -13.65
N VAL A 114 17.83 5.48 -13.40
CA VAL A 114 19.19 5.98 -13.65
C VAL A 114 19.43 6.20 -15.15
N GLU A 115 19.00 5.28 -16.00
CA GLU A 115 19.05 5.42 -17.45
C GLU A 115 18.26 6.64 -17.93
N LEU A 116 17.03 6.83 -17.42
CA LEU A 116 16.21 8.00 -17.73
C LEU A 116 16.90 9.30 -17.29
N PHE A 117 17.50 9.31 -16.09
CA PHE A 117 18.24 10.47 -15.59
C PHE A 117 19.38 10.85 -16.53
N TRP A 118 20.24 9.90 -16.90
CA TRP A 118 21.36 10.17 -17.81
C TRP A 118 20.90 10.56 -19.21
N TYR A 119 19.90 9.87 -19.75
CA TYR A 119 19.28 10.25 -21.02
C TYR A 119 18.79 11.70 -20.97
N ARG A 120 18.16 12.13 -19.88
CA ARG A 120 17.73 13.53 -19.74
C ARG A 120 18.93 14.48 -19.70
N ILE A 121 19.97 14.19 -18.90
CA ILE A 121 21.17 15.03 -18.82
C ILE A 121 21.83 15.22 -20.20
N GLU A 122 21.98 14.14 -20.96
CA GLU A 122 22.58 14.17 -22.30
C GLU A 122 21.76 15.00 -23.29
N ASN A 123 20.42 15.00 -23.13
CA ASN A 123 19.49 15.67 -24.02
C ASN A 123 18.95 17.01 -23.49
N LEU A 124 19.47 17.53 -22.36
CA LEU A 124 19.00 18.78 -21.73
C LEU A 124 19.30 20.06 -22.56
N ARG A 125 20.06 19.96 -23.66
CA ARG A 125 20.50 21.08 -24.49
C ARG A 125 20.16 20.95 -25.99
N ALA A 126 19.27 20.02 -26.36
CA ALA A 126 18.70 19.99 -27.71
C ALA A 126 17.54 21.00 -27.84
#